data_AF-A0A6L5GC56-F1
#
_entry.id   AF-A0A6L5GC56-F1
#
_cell.length_a   1.000
_cell.length_b   1.000
_cell.length_c   1.000
_cell.angle_alpha   90.00
_cell.angle_beta   90.00
_cell.angle_gamma   90.00
#
_symmetry.space_group_name_H-M   'P 1'
#
loop_
_entity.id
_entity.type
_entity.pdbx_description
1 polymer ?
#
loop_
_entity_poly.entity_id
_entity_poly.type
_entity_poly.pdbx_seq_one_letter_code
_entity_poly.pdbx_strand_id
1 'polypeptide(L)'
;MSAIDHLTPELWRAATRNLLAKAIGEFAHERLLVPVKDGDAYVLGAERERYRFRARRFKLDHWVVDPASIERTGAGGAALEADAAAFFLAFRGELGLSDTVLPVYLEEVAATVNRGAFQLSEDQPSAAALVGSGFQAIEAAMTGGHPCFVAGSGRLGFTSEDYQAYAPEAGAGVRLMWLAALREHAMFAASPELDFTWLLDTQVDADSREYFASMLTDRGLTYDDVYLIPVHPWQWRNKISVTFAPEIAAGRLVPLGEGHDEFQAQQSIRTFFNRTDPGRDYVKTALSVLNMGFMRGLSTEYMEVTPAICDWVADLVHGDATLKRHGVTVLRERAAVGYRHPAYSQAPKGSPYRKMLAALWRESPVPKLAKGERAATMASLLHVDRDGKPFASALIRRSGLRPADWLRGYLDAYLVPLVHCLYKYGLVFMPHGENIILVLKDGAVERVFLKDIGEECAVLEPSTEVPEAIARIRAEVPDDVRALSILTDVADCFLRFLAGILHIDGVLSEDEFWRVAAEALKDYQAAHPELADAFERYPLFEESFTLSCLNRLQLKNNQQMVNLENQEESLIYAGRLDNPLSAWR
;
A
#
# COMPACT_ATOMS: atom_id res chain seq x y z
N MET A 1 -13.90 11.11 26.63
CA MET A 1 -13.46 11.70 25.36
C MET A 1 -14.37 11.13 24.28
N SER A 2 -14.93 11.99 23.43
CA SER A 2 -15.77 11.56 22.31
C SER A 2 -14.87 10.96 21.21
N ALA A 3 -15.40 10.02 20.43
CA ALA A 3 -14.67 9.45 19.28
C ALA A 3 -14.42 10.44 18.13
N ILE A 4 -14.83 11.70 18.30
CA ILE A 4 -14.77 12.79 17.31
C ILE A 4 -14.19 14.10 17.90
N ASP A 5 -13.51 14.04 19.05
CA ASP A 5 -12.96 15.24 19.70
C ASP A 5 -11.94 16.00 18.81
N HIS A 6 -11.33 15.32 17.84
CA HIS A 6 -10.42 15.90 16.84
C HIS A 6 -11.12 16.73 15.75
N LEU A 7 -12.46 16.66 15.63
CA LEU A 7 -13.22 17.41 14.64
C LEU A 7 -13.49 18.85 15.11
N THR A 8 -12.44 19.67 15.10
CA THR A 8 -12.52 21.11 15.36
C THR A 8 -12.45 21.91 14.06
N PRO A 9 -13.02 23.13 14.00
CA PRO A 9 -12.93 23.98 12.81
C PRO A 9 -11.49 24.24 12.36
N GLU A 10 -10.55 24.39 13.28
CA GLU A 10 -9.14 24.67 13.01
C GLU A 10 -8.46 23.47 12.33
N LEU A 11 -8.60 22.28 12.92
CA LEU A 11 -8.01 21.04 12.38
C LEU A 11 -8.63 20.67 11.04
N TRP A 12 -9.96 20.82 10.90
CA TRP A 12 -10.67 20.55 9.65
C TRP A 12 -10.22 21.47 8.51
N ARG A 13 -10.06 22.78 8.77
CA ARG A 13 -9.56 23.73 7.76
C ARG A 13 -8.14 23.39 7.32
N ALA A 14 -7.26 23.05 8.26
CA ALA A 14 -5.88 22.67 7.97
C ALA A 14 -5.83 21.37 7.14
N ALA A 15 -6.57 20.34 7.54
CA ALA A 15 -6.68 19.08 6.80
C ALA A 15 -7.27 19.27 5.40
N THR A 16 -8.28 20.13 5.27
CA THR A 16 -8.89 20.49 3.98
C THR A 16 -7.86 21.12 3.04
N ARG A 17 -7.07 22.08 3.52
CA ARG A 17 -6.02 22.73 2.72
C ARG A 17 -4.94 21.74 2.26
N ASN A 18 -4.54 20.83 3.15
CA ASN A 18 -3.58 19.77 2.80
C ASN A 18 -4.14 18.83 1.72
N LEU A 19 -5.42 18.41 1.84
CA LEU A 19 -6.07 17.61 0.81
C LEU A 19 -6.17 18.36 -0.52
N LEU A 20 -6.57 19.63 -0.50
CA LEU A 20 -6.70 20.43 -1.71
C LEU A 20 -5.34 20.68 -2.39
N ALA A 21 -4.27 20.88 -1.63
CA ALA A 21 -2.92 20.97 -2.18
C ALA A 21 -2.54 19.68 -2.94
N LYS A 22 -2.81 18.52 -2.34
CA LYS A 22 -2.61 17.22 -2.98
C LYS A 22 -3.50 17.05 -4.22
N ALA A 23 -4.79 17.40 -4.10
CA ALA A 23 -5.76 17.29 -5.19
C ALA A 23 -5.35 18.12 -6.40
N ILE A 24 -5.02 19.40 -6.18
CA ILE A 24 -4.56 20.31 -7.24
C ILE A 24 -3.27 19.77 -7.87
N GLY A 25 -2.31 19.33 -7.07
CA GLY A 25 -1.02 18.82 -7.55
C GLY A 25 -1.17 17.56 -8.41
N GLU A 26 -1.83 16.53 -7.88
CA GLU A 26 -1.96 15.23 -8.56
C GLU A 26 -2.96 15.29 -9.73
N PHE A 27 -4.02 16.08 -9.66
CA PHE A 27 -4.91 16.28 -10.82
C PHE A 27 -4.28 17.16 -11.91
N ALA A 28 -3.35 18.06 -11.56
CA ALA A 28 -2.56 18.76 -12.55
C ALA A 28 -1.56 17.82 -13.24
N HIS A 29 -0.86 17.00 -12.46
CA HIS A 29 0.03 15.95 -12.96
C HIS A 29 -0.70 14.97 -13.90
N GLU A 30 -1.88 14.49 -13.51
CA GLU A 30 -2.73 13.63 -14.35
C GLU A 30 -3.47 14.37 -15.47
N ARG A 31 -3.25 15.68 -15.63
CA ARG A 31 -3.84 16.55 -16.67
C ARG A 31 -5.36 16.59 -16.65
N LEU A 32 -5.97 16.38 -15.49
CA LEU A 32 -7.40 16.59 -15.24
C LEU A 32 -7.69 18.07 -15.02
N LEU A 33 -6.79 18.77 -14.31
CA LEU A 33 -6.86 20.20 -14.09
C LEU A 33 -5.66 20.88 -14.74
N VAL A 34 -5.84 22.10 -15.25
CA VAL A 34 -4.78 22.83 -15.96
C VAL A 34 -4.56 24.19 -15.30
N PRO A 35 -3.68 24.28 -14.29
CA PRO A 35 -3.36 25.54 -13.63
C PRO A 35 -2.73 26.54 -14.60
N VAL A 36 -3.24 27.78 -14.60
CA VAL A 36 -2.70 28.89 -15.40
C VAL A 36 -1.84 29.77 -14.52
N LYS A 37 -0.62 30.09 -14.97
CA LYS A 37 0.30 30.97 -14.22
C LYS A 37 -0.24 32.41 -14.20
N ASP A 38 -0.24 33.03 -13.03
CA ASP A 38 -0.72 34.39 -12.76
C ASP A 38 0.23 35.11 -11.79
N GLY A 39 1.26 35.75 -12.35
CA GLY A 39 2.36 36.35 -11.59
C GLY A 39 3.23 35.28 -10.93
N ASP A 40 3.32 35.34 -9.60
CA ASP A 40 4.02 34.39 -8.73
C ASP A 40 3.17 33.19 -8.30
N ALA A 41 1.90 33.15 -8.72
CA ALA A 41 0.94 32.11 -8.37
C ALA A 41 0.40 31.38 -9.61
N TYR A 42 -0.49 30.45 -9.36
CA TYR A 42 -1.28 29.70 -10.32
C TYR A 42 -2.75 29.83 -9.98
N VAL A 43 -3.58 29.64 -11.00
CA VAL A 43 -5.02 29.82 -10.93
C VAL A 43 -5.71 28.64 -11.59
N LEU A 44 -6.72 28.12 -10.91
CA LEU A 44 -7.74 27.25 -11.48
C LEU A 44 -9.08 27.98 -11.47
N GLY A 45 -9.70 28.10 -12.64
CA GLY A 45 -11.04 28.66 -12.79
C GLY A 45 -12.06 27.55 -12.94
N ALA A 46 -13.13 27.60 -12.14
CA ALA A 46 -14.38 26.88 -12.35
C ALA A 46 -15.45 27.89 -12.79
N GLU A 47 -16.65 27.43 -13.18
CA GLU A 47 -17.71 28.30 -13.69
C GLU A 47 -18.08 29.47 -12.76
N ARG A 48 -18.05 29.23 -11.44
CA ARG A 48 -18.51 30.19 -10.41
C ARG A 48 -17.46 30.53 -9.35
N GLU A 49 -16.30 29.91 -9.44
CA GLU A 49 -15.28 29.96 -8.40
C GLU A 49 -13.88 30.00 -9.02
N ARG A 50 -12.94 30.55 -8.27
CA ARG A 50 -11.54 30.63 -8.65
C ARG A 50 -10.68 30.22 -7.47
N TYR A 51 -9.68 29.39 -7.73
CA TYR A 51 -8.68 28.96 -6.77
C TYR A 51 -7.33 29.55 -7.18
N ARG A 52 -6.70 30.34 -6.30
CA ARG A 52 -5.34 30.88 -6.48
C ARG A 52 -4.40 30.20 -5.48
N PHE A 53 -3.20 29.82 -5.91
CA PHE A 53 -2.23 29.11 -5.07
C PHE A 53 -0.81 29.24 -5.62
N ARG A 54 0.19 29.06 -4.77
CA ARG A 54 1.60 28.93 -5.18
C ARG A 54 1.97 27.46 -5.32
N ALA A 55 2.77 27.16 -6.32
CA ALA A 55 3.29 25.82 -6.55
C ALA A 55 4.70 25.85 -7.14
N ARG A 56 5.46 24.79 -6.87
CA ARG A 56 6.71 24.49 -7.56
C ARG A 56 6.49 23.29 -8.48
N ARG A 57 7.09 23.34 -9.68
CA ARG A 57 7.04 22.25 -10.66
C ARG A 57 8.42 21.60 -10.75
N PHE A 58 8.42 20.27 -10.83
CA PHE A 58 9.62 19.43 -10.94
C PHE A 58 9.50 18.50 -12.15
N LYS A 59 10.50 17.63 -12.40
CA LYS A 59 10.43 16.61 -13.45
C LYS A 59 9.25 15.65 -13.19
N LEU A 60 8.89 14.88 -14.22
CA LEU A 60 7.67 14.05 -14.25
C LEU A 60 6.38 14.85 -14.03
N ASP A 61 6.39 16.15 -14.40
CA ASP A 61 5.28 17.09 -14.18
C ASP A 61 4.76 17.06 -12.74
N HIS A 62 5.65 16.98 -11.76
CA HIS A 62 5.29 16.94 -10.36
C HIS A 62 4.98 18.36 -9.84
N TRP A 63 3.76 18.53 -9.33
CA TRP A 63 3.30 19.79 -8.75
C TRP A 63 3.29 19.71 -7.23
N VAL A 64 4.12 20.52 -6.58
CA VAL A 64 4.08 20.70 -5.12
C VAL A 64 3.40 22.03 -4.80
N VAL A 65 2.16 21.96 -4.35
CA VAL A 65 1.31 23.10 -3.99
C VAL A 65 1.52 23.46 -2.52
N ASP A 66 1.70 24.75 -2.22
CA ASP A 66 1.76 25.26 -0.84
C ASP A 66 0.32 25.33 -0.26
N PRO A 67 -0.04 24.48 0.72
CA PRO A 67 -1.41 24.44 1.26
C PRO A 67 -1.83 25.75 1.93
N ALA A 68 -0.89 26.50 2.50
CA ALA A 68 -1.18 27.79 3.13
C ALA A 68 -1.51 28.88 2.10
N SER A 69 -1.08 28.72 0.85
CA SER A 69 -1.31 29.68 -0.23
C SER A 69 -2.65 29.54 -0.94
N ILE A 70 -3.45 28.50 -0.64
CA ILE A 70 -4.71 28.23 -1.34
C ILE A 70 -5.76 29.27 -0.94
N GLU A 71 -6.21 30.05 -1.91
CA GLU A 71 -7.28 31.04 -1.77
C GLU A 71 -8.43 30.65 -2.70
N ARG A 72 -9.65 30.66 -2.16
CA ARG A 72 -10.88 30.41 -2.93
C ARG A 72 -11.69 31.68 -2.98
N THR A 73 -12.13 32.06 -4.18
CA THR A 73 -13.01 33.22 -4.38
C THR A 73 -14.23 32.83 -5.20
N GLY A 74 -15.41 33.32 -4.82
CA GLY A 74 -16.67 33.12 -5.55
C GLY A 74 -16.90 34.16 -6.65
N ALA A 75 -18.07 34.07 -7.28
CA ALA A 75 -18.54 35.03 -8.27
C ALA A 75 -18.45 36.48 -7.74
N GLY A 76 -17.86 37.37 -8.53
CA GLY A 76 -17.64 38.78 -8.13
C GLY A 76 -16.45 39.02 -7.20
N GLY A 77 -15.61 38.01 -6.92
CA GLY A 77 -14.36 38.16 -6.17
C GLY A 77 -14.49 38.08 -4.64
N ALA A 78 -15.64 37.64 -4.12
CA ALA A 78 -15.82 37.44 -2.69
C ALA A 78 -14.92 36.30 -2.18
N ALA A 79 -14.17 36.53 -1.11
CA ALA A 79 -13.37 35.48 -0.46
C ALA A 79 -14.28 34.41 0.16
N LEU A 80 -13.95 33.14 -0.10
CA LEU A 80 -14.65 31.97 0.44
C LEU A 80 -13.66 31.11 1.21
N GLU A 81 -14.16 30.40 2.22
CA GLU A 81 -13.38 29.37 2.90
C GLU A 81 -13.08 28.21 1.94
N ALA A 82 -11.86 27.66 2.07
CA ALA A 82 -11.47 26.45 1.36
C ALA A 82 -12.33 25.27 1.84
N ASP A 83 -12.97 24.58 0.92
CA ASP A 83 -13.88 23.47 1.20
C ASP A 83 -13.65 22.34 0.20
N ALA A 84 -13.39 21.13 0.72
CA ALA A 84 -13.06 19.99 -0.12
C ALA A 84 -14.24 19.58 -1.00
N ALA A 85 -15.45 19.45 -0.44
CA ALA A 85 -16.61 19.02 -1.19
C ALA A 85 -16.96 20.03 -2.29
N ALA A 86 -16.89 21.32 -1.98
CA ALA A 86 -17.16 22.36 -2.94
C ALA A 86 -16.14 22.39 -4.09
N PHE A 87 -14.85 22.10 -3.82
CA PHE A 87 -13.84 21.94 -4.86
C PHE A 87 -14.21 20.82 -5.84
N PHE A 88 -14.55 19.63 -5.34
CA PHE A 88 -14.93 18.50 -6.18
C PHE A 88 -16.22 18.73 -6.96
N LEU A 89 -17.19 19.46 -6.38
CA LEU A 89 -18.40 19.87 -7.08
C LEU A 89 -18.10 20.90 -8.18
N ALA A 90 -17.22 21.86 -7.91
CA ALA A 90 -16.84 22.91 -8.85
C ALA A 90 -16.12 22.36 -10.08
N PHE A 91 -15.30 21.31 -9.92
CA PHE A 91 -14.54 20.65 -10.99
C PHE A 91 -15.10 19.30 -11.41
N ARG A 92 -16.37 18.99 -11.09
CA ARG A 92 -16.95 17.65 -11.33
C ARG A 92 -16.88 17.22 -12.81
N GLY A 93 -17.00 18.18 -13.73
CA GLY A 93 -16.99 17.94 -15.17
C GLY A 93 -15.59 17.56 -15.66
N GLU A 94 -14.59 18.34 -15.28
CA GLU A 94 -13.17 18.12 -15.57
C GLU A 94 -12.66 16.82 -14.95
N LEU A 95 -13.13 16.48 -13.75
CA LEU A 95 -12.78 15.24 -13.04
C LEU A 95 -13.54 14.01 -13.57
N GLY A 96 -14.52 14.18 -14.47
CA GLY A 96 -15.31 13.07 -15.01
C GLY A 96 -16.16 12.35 -13.97
N LEU A 97 -16.53 13.02 -12.87
CA LEU A 97 -17.32 12.44 -11.78
C LEU A 97 -18.78 12.30 -12.23
N SER A 98 -19.22 11.05 -12.43
CA SER A 98 -20.62 10.75 -12.74
C SER A 98 -21.55 10.97 -11.54
N ASP A 99 -22.85 11.14 -11.80
CA ASP A 99 -23.86 11.29 -10.74
C ASP A 99 -23.92 10.07 -9.78
N THR A 100 -23.47 8.89 -10.24
CA THR A 100 -23.37 7.67 -9.43
C THR A 100 -22.12 7.64 -8.56
N VAL A 101 -20.97 8.07 -9.09
CA VAL A 101 -19.67 8.03 -8.38
C VAL A 101 -19.57 9.18 -7.38
N LEU A 102 -20.05 10.37 -7.74
CA LEU A 102 -19.84 11.61 -7.00
C LEU A 102 -20.21 11.51 -5.50
N PRO A 103 -21.38 11.00 -5.08
CA PRO A 103 -21.73 10.96 -3.66
C PRO A 103 -20.78 10.10 -2.83
N VAL A 104 -20.41 8.92 -3.34
CA VAL A 104 -19.48 7.99 -2.65
C VAL A 104 -18.08 8.60 -2.61
N TYR A 105 -17.65 9.26 -3.70
CA TYR A 105 -16.35 9.90 -3.74
C TYR A 105 -16.25 11.09 -2.76
N LEU A 106 -17.33 11.86 -2.60
CA LEU A 106 -17.41 12.92 -1.58
C LEU A 106 -17.34 12.35 -0.15
N GLU A 107 -17.88 11.15 0.07
CA GLU A 107 -17.74 10.43 1.34
C GLU A 107 -16.28 10.02 1.60
N GLU A 108 -15.59 9.45 0.59
CA GLU A 108 -14.16 9.11 0.68
C GLU A 108 -13.28 10.35 0.94
N VAL A 109 -13.62 11.48 0.31
CA VAL A 109 -12.98 12.78 0.53
C VAL A 109 -13.19 13.26 1.96
N ALA A 110 -14.42 13.26 2.47
CA ALA A 110 -14.72 13.67 3.83
C ALA A 110 -14.00 12.78 4.87
N ALA A 111 -13.97 11.46 4.65
CA ALA A 111 -13.21 10.54 5.49
C ALA A 111 -11.69 10.78 5.43
N THR A 112 -11.16 11.15 4.26
CA THR A 112 -9.74 11.50 4.12
C THR A 112 -9.39 12.82 4.84
N VAL A 113 -10.27 13.83 4.79
CA VAL A 113 -10.09 15.06 5.59
C VAL A 113 -10.20 14.77 7.08
N ASN A 114 -11.16 13.93 7.49
CA ASN A 114 -11.34 13.49 8.88
C ASN A 114 -10.06 12.83 9.42
N ARG A 115 -9.46 11.91 8.66
CA ARG A 115 -8.14 11.35 8.97
C ARG A 115 -7.09 12.43 9.16
N GLY A 116 -7.02 13.39 8.24
CA GLY A 116 -6.06 14.49 8.34
C GLY A 116 -6.24 15.30 9.63
N ALA A 117 -7.48 15.57 10.02
CA ALA A 117 -7.80 16.26 11.28
C ALA A 117 -7.39 15.43 12.51
N PHE A 118 -7.64 14.11 12.49
CA PHE A 118 -7.18 13.19 13.53
C PHE A 118 -5.64 13.21 13.65
N GLN A 119 -4.92 13.11 12.53
CA GLN A 119 -3.45 13.12 12.57
C GLN A 119 -2.89 14.46 13.08
N LEU A 120 -3.57 15.57 12.79
CA LEU A 120 -3.20 16.89 13.28
C LEU A 120 -3.54 17.11 14.76
N SER A 121 -4.48 16.34 15.34
CA SER A 121 -4.76 16.40 16.79
C SER A 121 -3.74 15.61 17.61
N GLU A 122 -3.12 14.60 17.01
CA GLU A 122 -2.14 13.75 17.69
C GLU A 122 -0.77 14.43 17.84
N ASP A 123 -0.09 14.14 18.95
CA ASP A 123 1.28 14.61 19.19
C ASP A 123 2.29 13.74 18.42
N GLN A 124 2.37 13.96 17.10
CA GLN A 124 3.21 13.15 16.20
C GLN A 124 4.71 13.42 16.39
N PRO A 125 5.56 12.41 16.59
CA PRO A 125 7.00 12.61 16.74
C PRO A 125 7.61 13.31 15.51
N SER A 126 8.65 14.13 15.74
CA SER A 126 9.41 14.73 14.63
C SER A 126 10.13 13.66 13.82
N ALA A 127 10.49 13.98 12.57
CA ALA A 127 11.24 13.11 11.69
C ALA A 127 12.56 12.63 12.34
N ALA A 128 13.25 13.53 13.06
CA ALA A 128 14.48 13.19 13.77
C ALA A 128 14.26 12.21 14.93
N ALA A 129 13.16 12.34 15.67
CA ALA A 129 12.79 11.40 16.72
C ALA A 129 12.37 10.05 16.13
N LEU A 130 11.56 10.06 15.06
CA LEU A 130 11.05 8.88 14.37
C LEU A 130 12.15 7.96 13.86
N VAL A 131 13.24 8.52 13.34
CA VAL A 131 14.41 7.74 12.89
C VAL A 131 14.96 6.88 14.03
N GLY A 132 14.84 7.32 15.29
CA GLY A 132 15.22 6.59 16.50
C GLY A 132 14.16 5.66 17.07
N SER A 133 12.94 5.64 16.50
CA SER A 133 11.82 4.85 17.00
C SER A 133 11.87 3.38 16.55
N GLY A 134 10.97 2.58 17.12
CA GLY A 134 10.74 1.20 16.71
C GLY A 134 9.90 1.11 15.44
N PHE A 135 9.99 -0.03 14.75
CA PHE A 135 9.33 -0.28 13.46
C PHE A 135 7.84 0.08 13.47
N GLN A 136 7.09 -0.38 14.48
CA GLN A 136 5.64 -0.15 14.57
C GLN A 136 5.26 1.29 14.92
N ALA A 137 6.13 2.04 15.58
CA ALA A 137 5.93 3.47 15.81
C ALA A 137 6.13 4.27 14.51
N ILE A 138 7.07 3.85 13.65
CA ILE A 138 7.23 4.42 12.31
C ILE A 138 5.99 4.10 11.46
N GLU A 139 5.50 2.85 11.49
CA GLU A 139 4.30 2.42 10.78
C GLU A 139 3.06 3.28 11.12
N ALA A 140 2.79 3.50 12.41
CA ALA A 140 1.64 4.29 12.87
C ALA A 140 1.77 5.80 12.58
N ALA A 141 2.99 6.34 12.52
CA ALA A 141 3.22 7.77 12.30
C ALA A 141 3.05 8.22 10.83
N MET A 142 2.72 7.31 9.92
CA MET A 142 2.63 7.62 8.49
C MET A 142 1.40 8.49 8.16
N THR A 143 1.66 9.74 7.77
CA THR A 143 0.64 10.75 7.47
C THR A 143 0.22 10.81 6.00
N GLY A 144 1.06 10.41 5.05
CA GLY A 144 0.79 10.63 3.61
C GLY A 144 -0.25 9.70 2.97
N GLY A 145 -0.41 8.47 3.49
CA GLY A 145 -1.11 7.40 2.75
C GLY A 145 -0.43 7.12 1.40
N HIS A 146 -1.17 6.58 0.43
CA HIS A 146 -0.66 6.45 -0.94
C HIS A 146 -0.40 7.85 -1.54
N PRO A 147 0.79 8.13 -2.10
CA PRO A 147 1.17 9.49 -2.48
C PRO A 147 0.36 10.05 -3.66
N CYS A 148 -0.07 9.22 -4.62
CA CYS A 148 -0.89 9.66 -5.76
C CYS A 148 -2.38 9.83 -5.46
N PHE A 149 -3.04 8.83 -4.83
CA PHE A 149 -4.49 8.87 -4.61
C PHE A 149 -4.91 10.01 -3.68
N VAL A 150 -5.77 10.90 -4.17
CA VAL A 150 -6.30 12.03 -3.42
C VAL A 150 -7.26 11.53 -2.35
N ALA A 151 -8.27 10.75 -2.73
CA ALA A 151 -9.17 10.05 -1.81
C ALA A 151 -8.56 8.71 -1.35
N GLY A 152 -7.36 8.79 -0.76
CA GLY A 152 -6.52 7.65 -0.41
C GLY A 152 -6.90 6.92 0.88
N SER A 153 -7.90 7.41 1.63
CA SER A 153 -8.13 7.00 3.01
C SER A 153 -9.61 7.03 3.40
N GLY A 154 -10.48 6.53 2.52
CA GLY A 154 -11.93 6.49 2.74
C GLY A 154 -12.35 5.57 3.90
N ARG A 155 -11.88 4.31 3.93
CA ARG A 155 -12.28 3.27 4.90
C ARG A 155 -13.79 3.22 5.16
N LEU A 156 -14.58 3.31 4.07
CA LEU A 156 -16.03 3.33 4.17
C LEU A 156 -16.53 2.00 4.75
N GLY A 157 -17.25 2.11 5.87
CA GLY A 157 -17.66 0.99 6.73
C GLY A 157 -17.24 1.16 8.19
N PHE A 158 -16.19 1.92 8.47
CA PHE A 158 -15.82 2.26 9.85
C PHE A 158 -16.72 3.36 10.42
N THR A 159 -17.22 3.13 11.63
CA THR A 159 -17.71 4.20 12.50
C THR A 159 -16.55 4.98 13.10
N SER A 160 -16.84 6.07 13.82
CA SER A 160 -15.80 6.83 14.55
C SER A 160 -15.09 5.98 15.63
N GLU A 161 -15.83 5.10 16.32
CA GLU A 161 -15.24 4.16 17.29
C GLU A 161 -14.37 3.10 16.60
N ASP A 162 -14.83 2.57 15.47
CA ASP A 162 -14.03 1.61 14.69
C ASP A 162 -12.75 2.25 14.16
N TYR A 163 -12.81 3.53 13.77
CA TYR A 163 -11.62 4.25 13.32
C TYR A 163 -10.57 4.33 14.43
N GLN A 164 -10.94 4.72 15.65
CA GLN A 164 -10.00 4.76 16.77
C GLN A 164 -9.45 3.38 17.14
N ALA A 165 -10.23 2.33 16.97
CA ALA A 165 -9.83 0.96 17.30
C ALA A 165 -8.95 0.29 16.22
N TYR A 166 -9.16 0.61 14.95
CA TYR A 166 -8.60 -0.19 13.83
C TYR A 166 -7.88 0.61 12.76
N ALA A 167 -7.94 1.94 12.76
CA ALA A 167 -7.15 2.73 11.81
C ALA A 167 -5.65 2.58 12.14
N PRO A 168 -4.78 2.32 11.14
CA PRO A 168 -3.34 2.15 11.38
C PRO A 168 -2.69 3.34 12.09
N GLU A 169 -3.13 4.56 11.74
CA GLU A 169 -2.64 5.82 12.32
C GLU A 169 -3.04 6.02 13.79
N ALA A 170 -4.01 5.26 14.32
CA ALA A 170 -4.34 5.28 15.74
C ALA A 170 -3.35 4.46 16.58
N GLY A 171 -2.59 3.53 15.96
CA GLY A 171 -1.63 2.68 16.66
C GLY A 171 -2.23 1.79 17.75
N ALA A 172 -3.56 1.63 17.75
CA ALA A 172 -4.30 0.90 18.78
C ALA A 172 -3.98 -0.61 18.76
N GLY A 173 -4.06 -1.21 19.95
CA GLY A 173 -3.97 -2.65 20.12
C GLY A 173 -5.23 -3.35 19.65
N VAL A 174 -5.09 -4.37 18.80
CA VAL A 174 -6.20 -5.16 18.27
C VAL A 174 -6.01 -6.62 18.65
N ARG A 175 -7.01 -7.23 19.30
CA ARG A 175 -7.10 -8.67 19.48
C ARG A 175 -7.97 -9.26 18.39
N LEU A 176 -7.48 -10.30 17.72
CA LEU A 176 -8.23 -10.95 16.64
C LEU A 176 -9.29 -11.89 17.20
N MET A 177 -10.45 -11.92 16.56
CA MET A 177 -11.51 -12.88 16.83
C MET A 177 -11.15 -14.22 16.15
N TRP A 178 -11.37 -15.35 16.82
CA TRP A 178 -11.10 -16.67 16.25
C TRP A 178 -12.37 -17.47 16.02
N LEU A 179 -12.44 -18.12 14.85
CA LEU A 179 -13.50 -19.07 14.52
C LEU A 179 -12.87 -20.45 14.27
N ALA A 180 -13.58 -21.51 14.65
CA ALA A 180 -13.32 -22.85 14.16
C ALA A 180 -14.30 -23.19 13.03
N ALA A 181 -13.79 -23.57 11.87
CA ALA A 181 -14.58 -24.05 10.74
C ALA A 181 -14.41 -25.55 10.58
N LEU A 182 -15.52 -26.30 10.43
CA LEU A 182 -15.43 -27.71 10.07
C LEU A 182 -14.62 -27.88 8.77
N ARG A 183 -13.70 -28.85 8.76
CA ARG A 183 -12.75 -29.02 7.65
C ARG A 183 -13.42 -29.19 6.29
N GLU A 184 -14.59 -29.82 6.23
CA GLU A 184 -15.34 -30.00 4.97
C GLU A 184 -15.79 -28.68 4.32
N HIS A 185 -15.88 -27.59 5.10
CA HIS A 185 -16.31 -26.26 4.66
C HIS A 185 -15.16 -25.25 4.58
N ALA A 186 -13.93 -25.68 4.85
CA ALA A 186 -12.77 -24.81 4.87
C ALA A 186 -11.61 -25.41 4.08
N MET A 187 -10.62 -24.58 3.80
CA MET A 187 -9.35 -25.01 3.24
C MET A 187 -8.23 -24.46 4.10
N PHE A 188 -7.13 -25.21 4.15
CA PHE A 188 -5.86 -24.77 4.67
C PHE A 188 -4.80 -25.10 3.62
N ALA A 189 -4.03 -24.09 3.22
CA ALA A 189 -2.92 -24.21 2.31
C ALA A 189 -1.68 -23.68 3.02
N ALA A 190 -0.54 -24.36 2.88
CA ALA A 190 0.70 -23.93 3.49
C ALA A 190 1.91 -24.35 2.64
N SER A 191 3.05 -23.72 2.91
CA SER A 191 4.34 -24.10 2.37
C SER A 191 4.66 -25.56 2.77
N PRO A 192 5.47 -26.30 1.98
CA PRO A 192 5.69 -27.74 2.18
C PRO A 192 6.23 -28.13 3.56
N GLU A 193 6.94 -27.23 4.24
CA GLU A 193 7.51 -27.44 5.57
C GLU A 193 6.51 -27.24 6.72
N LEU A 194 5.28 -26.81 6.43
CA LEU A 194 4.25 -26.49 7.41
C LEU A 194 3.01 -27.37 7.25
N ASP A 195 2.38 -27.69 8.37
CA ASP A 195 1.04 -28.26 8.42
C ASP A 195 0.16 -27.46 9.41
N PHE A 196 -1.04 -27.96 9.69
CA PHE A 196 -1.94 -27.26 10.60
C PHE A 196 -1.43 -27.22 12.06
N THR A 197 -0.58 -28.16 12.47
CA THR A 197 -0.04 -28.17 13.84
C THR A 197 0.89 -26.99 14.08
N TRP A 198 1.62 -26.53 13.05
CA TRP A 198 2.42 -25.31 13.11
C TRP A 198 1.59 -24.09 13.55
N LEU A 199 0.36 -23.94 13.05
CA LEU A 199 -0.52 -22.83 13.43
C LEU A 199 -0.84 -22.88 14.93
N LEU A 200 -1.19 -24.07 15.43
CA LEU A 200 -1.54 -24.28 16.83
C LEU A 200 -0.34 -24.11 17.78
N ASP A 201 0.84 -24.52 17.35
CA ASP A 201 2.04 -24.51 18.20
C ASP A 201 2.78 -23.18 18.20
N THR A 202 2.64 -22.38 17.13
CA THR A 202 3.49 -21.20 16.94
C THR A 202 2.73 -19.89 16.73
N GLN A 203 1.47 -19.94 16.26
CA GLN A 203 0.70 -18.74 15.91
C GLN A 203 -0.46 -18.44 16.87
N VAL A 204 -0.81 -19.38 17.75
CA VAL A 204 -1.80 -19.21 18.81
C VAL A 204 -1.08 -19.31 20.16
N ASP A 205 -1.35 -18.38 21.08
CA ASP A 205 -0.80 -18.49 22.43
C ASP A 205 -1.38 -19.68 23.20
N ALA A 206 -0.64 -20.18 24.19
CA ALA A 206 -0.97 -21.41 24.88
C ALA A 206 -2.32 -21.35 25.61
N ASP A 207 -2.64 -20.20 26.22
CA ASP A 207 -3.87 -20.01 26.98
C ASP A 207 -5.09 -19.98 26.06
N SER A 208 -5.01 -19.22 24.95
CA SER A 208 -6.06 -19.22 23.92
C SER A 208 -6.24 -20.61 23.32
N ARG A 209 -5.16 -21.36 23.08
CA ARG A 209 -5.24 -22.72 22.54
C ARG A 209 -5.95 -23.69 23.49
N GLU A 210 -5.69 -23.62 24.78
CA GLU A 210 -6.37 -24.45 25.78
C GLU A 210 -7.86 -24.06 25.88
N TYR A 211 -8.15 -22.76 25.92
CA TYR A 211 -9.52 -22.24 25.95
C TYR A 211 -10.34 -22.62 24.71
N PHE A 212 -9.74 -22.51 23.53
CA PHE A 212 -10.39 -22.92 22.28
C PHE A 212 -10.64 -24.44 22.25
N ALA A 213 -9.71 -25.25 22.79
CA ALA A 213 -9.89 -26.69 22.88
C ALA A 213 -11.07 -27.07 23.79
N SER A 214 -11.27 -26.38 24.93
CA SER A 214 -12.43 -26.64 25.80
C SER A 214 -13.74 -26.27 25.10
N MET A 215 -13.78 -25.15 24.38
CA MET A 215 -14.95 -24.72 23.60
C MET A 215 -15.33 -25.68 22.48
N LEU A 216 -14.35 -26.33 21.85
CA LEU A 216 -14.56 -27.39 20.86
C LEU A 216 -15.05 -28.69 21.53
N THR A 217 -14.44 -29.07 22.66
CA THR A 217 -14.80 -30.28 23.42
C THR A 217 -16.25 -30.24 23.89
N ASP A 218 -16.74 -29.08 24.34
CA ASP A 218 -18.15 -28.88 24.73
C ASP A 218 -19.14 -29.13 23.57
N ARG A 219 -18.65 -29.15 22.33
CA ARG A 219 -19.40 -29.44 21.10
C ARG A 219 -19.09 -30.81 20.51
N GLY A 220 -18.30 -31.63 21.20
CA GLY A 220 -17.87 -32.94 20.71
C GLY A 220 -16.89 -32.86 19.53
N LEU A 221 -16.17 -31.75 19.39
CA LEU A 221 -15.17 -31.52 18.33
C LEU A 221 -13.77 -31.44 18.92
N THR A 222 -12.77 -31.66 18.07
CA THR A 222 -11.35 -31.50 18.36
C THR A 222 -10.66 -30.66 17.26
N TYR A 223 -9.37 -30.35 17.42
CA TYR A 223 -8.60 -29.69 16.36
C TYR A 223 -8.42 -30.56 15.10
N ASP A 224 -8.65 -31.86 15.18
CA ASP A 224 -8.64 -32.74 14.01
C ASP A 224 -9.89 -32.55 13.15
N ASP A 225 -10.97 -31.99 13.71
CA ASP A 225 -12.24 -31.79 13.00
C ASP A 225 -12.35 -30.41 12.33
N VAL A 226 -11.50 -29.45 12.74
CA VAL A 226 -11.64 -28.04 12.37
C VAL A 226 -10.34 -27.40 11.86
N TYR A 227 -10.49 -26.29 11.14
CA TYR A 227 -9.44 -25.29 10.93
C TYR A 227 -9.76 -24.02 11.70
N LEU A 228 -8.74 -23.39 12.28
CA LEU A 228 -8.85 -22.10 12.94
C LEU A 228 -8.69 -20.96 11.94
N ILE A 229 -9.60 -19.98 12.00
CA ILE A 229 -9.60 -18.80 11.14
C ILE A 229 -9.57 -17.55 12.04
N PRO A 230 -8.49 -16.75 12.02
CA PRO A 230 -8.48 -15.44 12.64
C PRO A 230 -9.28 -14.45 11.79
N VAL A 231 -10.06 -13.60 12.44
CA VAL A 231 -11.02 -12.68 11.84
C VAL A 231 -10.85 -11.31 12.49
N HIS A 232 -10.81 -10.28 11.65
CA HIS A 232 -10.84 -8.90 12.13
C HIS A 232 -12.11 -8.66 12.97
N PRO A 233 -12.05 -8.04 14.16
CA PRO A 233 -13.23 -7.82 15.00
C PRO A 233 -14.37 -7.03 14.33
N TRP A 234 -14.05 -6.00 13.53
CA TRP A 234 -15.02 -5.35 12.64
C TRP A 234 -15.70 -6.32 11.67
N GLN A 235 -14.94 -7.20 11.00
CA GLN A 235 -15.47 -8.17 10.05
C GLN A 235 -16.41 -9.18 10.76
N TRP A 236 -16.04 -9.62 11.96
CA TRP A 236 -16.90 -10.44 12.81
C TRP A 236 -18.23 -9.74 13.10
N ARG A 237 -18.18 -8.54 13.70
CA ARG A 237 -19.38 -7.81 14.16
C ARG A 237 -20.31 -7.39 13.02
N ASN A 238 -19.75 -6.96 11.88
CA ASN A 238 -20.52 -6.31 10.81
C ASN A 238 -20.87 -7.24 9.64
N LYS A 239 -20.14 -8.35 9.47
CA LYS A 239 -20.31 -9.25 8.32
C LYS A 239 -20.55 -10.69 8.75
N ILE A 240 -19.60 -11.31 9.45
CA ILE A 240 -19.69 -12.77 9.70
C ILE A 240 -20.88 -13.10 10.60
N SER A 241 -21.09 -12.37 11.70
CA SER A 241 -22.19 -12.61 12.64
C SER A 241 -23.59 -12.50 12.02
N VAL A 242 -23.72 -11.80 10.88
CA VAL A 242 -24.98 -11.57 10.18
C VAL A 242 -25.07 -12.44 8.92
N THR A 243 -24.11 -12.28 8.01
CA THR A 243 -24.10 -12.88 6.68
C THR A 243 -23.78 -14.38 6.71
N PHE A 244 -23.05 -14.85 7.73
CA PHE A 244 -22.73 -16.27 7.94
C PHE A 244 -23.54 -16.87 9.09
N ALA A 245 -24.59 -16.19 9.57
CA ALA A 245 -25.44 -16.67 10.66
C ALA A 245 -26.01 -18.09 10.43
N PRO A 246 -26.41 -18.52 9.20
CA PRO A 246 -26.83 -19.89 8.96
C PRO A 246 -25.72 -20.93 9.20
N GLU A 247 -24.47 -20.59 8.90
CA GLU A 247 -23.31 -21.46 9.09
C GLU A 247 -22.99 -21.60 10.59
N ILE A 248 -23.10 -20.49 11.34
CA ILE A 248 -22.93 -20.47 12.80
C ILE A 248 -24.03 -21.26 13.49
N ALA A 249 -25.30 -21.02 13.12
CA ALA A 249 -26.46 -21.69 13.70
C ALA A 249 -26.44 -23.20 13.45
N ALA A 250 -25.88 -23.64 12.32
CA ALA A 250 -25.71 -25.05 11.98
C ALA A 250 -24.47 -25.71 12.61
N GLY A 251 -23.66 -24.96 13.37
CA GLY A 251 -22.42 -25.49 13.98
C GLY A 251 -21.26 -25.72 13.00
N ARG A 252 -21.38 -25.27 11.74
CA ARG A 252 -20.30 -25.36 10.75
C ARG A 252 -19.18 -24.36 11.01
N LEU A 253 -19.53 -23.22 11.61
CA LEU A 253 -18.62 -22.19 12.11
C LEU A 253 -18.87 -21.98 13.60
N VAL A 254 -17.88 -22.26 14.42
CA VAL A 254 -17.93 -22.11 15.88
C VAL A 254 -17.16 -20.86 16.30
N PRO A 255 -17.81 -19.84 16.89
CA PRO A 255 -17.11 -18.69 17.46
C PRO A 255 -16.34 -19.11 18.73
N LEU A 256 -15.04 -18.85 18.76
CA LEU A 256 -14.15 -19.25 19.87
C LEU A 256 -13.82 -18.11 20.84
N GLY A 257 -13.92 -16.86 20.38
CA GLY A 257 -13.61 -15.67 21.16
C GLY A 257 -12.38 -14.93 20.62
N GLU A 258 -11.96 -13.90 21.34
CA GLU A 258 -10.71 -13.18 21.03
C GLU A 258 -9.50 -13.97 21.53
N GLY A 259 -8.41 -13.94 20.76
CA GLY A 259 -7.10 -14.40 21.23
C GLY A 259 -6.46 -13.41 22.20
N HIS A 260 -5.45 -13.85 22.95
CA HIS A 260 -4.77 -12.99 23.93
C HIS A 260 -3.75 -12.04 23.31
N ASP A 261 -3.08 -12.46 22.23
CA ASP A 261 -2.09 -11.64 21.53
C ASP A 261 -2.68 -10.32 21.04
N GLU A 262 -1.99 -9.23 21.36
CA GLU A 262 -2.27 -7.89 20.86
C GLU A 262 -1.49 -7.63 19.56
N PHE A 263 -2.20 -7.14 18.55
CA PHE A 263 -1.66 -6.80 17.24
C PHE A 263 -1.79 -5.30 16.93
N GLN A 264 -1.02 -4.82 15.96
CA GLN A 264 -1.18 -3.50 15.35
C GLN A 264 -1.61 -3.61 13.90
N ALA A 265 -2.64 -2.87 13.50
CA ALA A 265 -2.98 -2.71 12.09
C ALA A 265 -1.83 -2.01 11.35
N GLN A 266 -1.36 -2.61 10.26
CA GLN A 266 -0.37 -2.02 9.35
C GLN A 266 -1.05 -1.07 8.36
N GLN A 267 -0.29 -0.33 7.54
CA GLN A 267 -0.87 0.66 6.60
C GLN A 267 -1.97 0.09 5.66
N SER A 268 -1.94 -1.21 5.38
CA SER A 268 -2.97 -1.92 4.60
C SER A 268 -4.30 -2.14 5.35
N ILE A 269 -4.39 -1.72 6.62
CA ILE A 269 -5.51 -1.85 7.57
C ILE A 269 -5.76 -3.28 8.04
N ARG A 270 -5.84 -4.23 7.11
CA ARG A 270 -6.25 -5.63 7.36
C ARG A 270 -5.09 -6.58 7.66
N THR A 271 -3.86 -6.10 7.65
CA THR A 271 -2.66 -6.87 8.02
C THR A 271 -2.23 -6.45 9.42
N PHE A 272 -1.93 -7.42 10.26
CA PHE A 272 -1.73 -7.24 11.68
C PHE A 272 -0.34 -7.73 12.07
N PHE A 273 0.47 -6.84 12.63
CA PHE A 273 1.78 -7.18 13.24
C PHE A 273 1.56 -7.57 14.69
N ASN A 274 2.16 -8.68 15.13
CA ASN A 274 2.05 -9.13 16.51
C ASN A 274 2.94 -8.27 17.43
N ARG A 275 2.34 -7.47 18.32
CA ARG A 275 3.08 -6.63 19.28
C ARG A 275 3.51 -7.42 20.51
N THR A 276 2.82 -8.52 20.81
CA THR A 276 3.09 -9.38 21.97
C THR A 276 4.34 -10.22 21.72
N ASP A 277 4.43 -10.83 20.53
CA ASP A 277 5.61 -11.54 20.04
C ASP A 277 5.94 -11.09 18.61
N PRO A 278 6.80 -10.08 18.46
CA PRO A 278 7.26 -9.56 17.17
C PRO A 278 7.89 -10.60 16.22
N GLY A 279 8.29 -11.76 16.74
CA GLY A 279 8.85 -12.86 15.94
C GLY A 279 7.80 -13.69 15.21
N ARG A 280 6.54 -13.65 15.64
CA ARG A 280 5.41 -14.34 14.99
C ARG A 280 5.04 -13.69 13.68
N ASP A 281 4.36 -14.45 12.84
CA ASP A 281 3.94 -13.98 11.53
C ASP A 281 2.90 -12.87 11.64
N TYR A 282 2.89 -12.00 10.64
CA TYR A 282 1.73 -11.15 10.42
C TYR A 282 0.51 -12.00 10.14
N VAL A 283 -0.65 -11.53 10.59
CA VAL A 283 -1.95 -12.08 10.19
C VAL A 283 -2.62 -11.09 9.25
N LYS A 284 -2.95 -11.51 8.02
CA LYS A 284 -3.74 -10.70 7.09
C LYS A 284 -5.13 -11.31 6.98
N THR A 285 -6.16 -10.53 7.30
CA THR A 285 -7.55 -11.00 7.37
C THR A 285 -8.42 -10.42 6.26
N ALA A 286 -9.51 -11.08 5.90
CA ALA A 286 -10.55 -10.46 5.08
C ALA A 286 -11.21 -9.29 5.83
N LEU A 287 -11.41 -8.16 5.13
CA LEU A 287 -12.08 -6.97 5.66
C LEU A 287 -12.96 -6.32 4.59
N SER A 288 -14.28 -6.36 4.76
CA SER A 288 -15.24 -5.81 3.79
C SER A 288 -15.46 -4.30 3.94
N VAL A 289 -14.36 -3.56 4.10
CA VAL A 289 -14.29 -2.10 4.09
C VAL A 289 -13.82 -1.65 2.71
N LEU A 290 -14.44 -0.60 2.17
CA LEU A 290 -14.06 0.00 0.90
C LEU A 290 -12.97 1.05 1.15
N ASN A 291 -11.80 0.88 0.54
CA ASN A 291 -10.69 1.84 0.67
C ASN A 291 -9.92 1.93 -0.64
N MET A 292 -9.81 3.16 -1.18
CA MET A 292 -9.17 3.44 -2.48
C MET A 292 -9.80 2.60 -3.59
N GLY A 293 -11.12 2.58 -3.70
CA GLY A 293 -11.84 1.85 -4.75
C GLY A 293 -11.70 0.32 -4.77
N PHE A 294 -11.20 -0.28 -3.69
CA PHE A 294 -11.15 -1.73 -3.50
C PHE A 294 -11.84 -2.15 -2.21
N MET A 295 -12.72 -3.15 -2.30
CA MET A 295 -13.12 -3.90 -1.11
C MET A 295 -11.95 -4.77 -0.65
N ARG A 296 -11.55 -4.62 0.62
CA ARG A 296 -10.38 -5.28 1.20
C ARG A 296 -10.64 -6.75 1.61
N GLY A 297 -11.31 -7.54 0.76
CA GLY A 297 -11.57 -8.97 0.96
C GLY A 297 -10.42 -9.89 0.52
N LEU A 298 -10.39 -11.13 1.01
CA LEU A 298 -9.43 -12.18 0.61
C LEU A 298 -10.17 -13.34 -0.05
N SER A 299 -9.82 -13.67 -1.29
CA SER A 299 -10.46 -14.77 -2.05
C SER A 299 -9.92 -16.12 -1.62
N THR A 300 -10.79 -17.04 -1.19
CA THR A 300 -10.39 -18.42 -0.85
C THR A 300 -9.65 -19.10 -2.01
N GLU A 301 -10.09 -18.91 -3.26
CA GLU A 301 -9.42 -19.49 -4.43
C GLU A 301 -7.98 -18.97 -4.63
N TYR A 302 -7.74 -17.69 -4.37
CA TYR A 302 -6.39 -17.13 -4.49
C TYR A 302 -5.49 -17.62 -3.35
N MET A 303 -6.07 -17.74 -2.15
CA MET A 303 -5.37 -18.18 -0.94
C MET A 303 -4.87 -19.63 -1.05
N GLU A 304 -5.59 -20.51 -1.76
CA GLU A 304 -5.21 -21.92 -1.95
C GLU A 304 -3.82 -22.10 -2.60
N VAL A 305 -3.44 -21.18 -3.49
CA VAL A 305 -2.16 -21.24 -4.21
C VAL A 305 -1.16 -20.18 -3.76
N THR A 306 -1.53 -19.32 -2.80
CA THR A 306 -0.69 -18.20 -2.33
C THR A 306 0.63 -18.67 -1.71
N PRO A 307 0.66 -19.67 -0.82
CA PRO A 307 1.93 -20.19 -0.29
C PRO A 307 2.87 -20.72 -1.38
N ALA A 308 2.33 -21.51 -2.32
CA ALA A 308 3.11 -22.05 -3.44
C ALA A 308 3.70 -20.96 -4.35
N ILE A 309 2.96 -19.87 -4.60
CA ILE A 309 3.48 -18.70 -5.32
C ILE A 309 4.62 -18.06 -4.54
N CYS A 310 4.43 -17.83 -3.23
CA CYS A 310 5.45 -17.21 -2.39
C CYS A 310 6.71 -18.05 -2.30
N ASP A 311 6.59 -19.37 -2.23
CA ASP A 311 7.73 -20.30 -2.21
C ASP A 311 8.48 -20.25 -3.54
N TRP A 312 7.78 -20.31 -4.68
CA TRP A 312 8.41 -20.20 -6.01
C TRP A 312 9.13 -18.86 -6.19
N VAL A 313 8.49 -17.74 -5.80
CA VAL A 313 9.13 -16.41 -5.87
C VAL A 313 10.33 -16.33 -4.93
N ALA A 314 10.21 -16.85 -3.71
CA ALA A 314 11.32 -16.86 -2.75
C ALA A 314 12.49 -17.70 -3.26
N ASP A 315 12.25 -18.89 -3.79
CA ASP A 315 13.28 -19.76 -4.36
C ASP A 315 14.00 -19.10 -5.54
N LEU A 316 13.27 -18.39 -6.41
CA LEU A 316 13.84 -17.64 -7.51
C LEU A 316 14.70 -16.47 -7.00
N VAL A 317 14.14 -15.63 -6.12
CA VAL A 317 14.81 -14.42 -5.61
C VAL A 317 16.01 -14.79 -4.73
N HIS A 318 15.84 -15.74 -3.82
CA HIS A 318 16.88 -16.27 -2.93
C HIS A 318 17.77 -17.30 -3.62
N GLY A 319 17.55 -17.61 -4.90
CA GLY A 319 18.39 -18.47 -5.73
C GLY A 319 19.39 -17.66 -6.56
N ASP A 320 18.97 -16.50 -7.06
CA ASP A 320 19.73 -15.66 -7.97
C ASP A 320 20.93 -14.94 -7.33
N ALA A 321 22.07 -14.91 -8.04
CA ALA A 321 23.31 -14.34 -7.54
C ALA A 321 23.31 -12.80 -7.44
N THR A 322 22.59 -12.11 -8.33
CA THR A 322 22.44 -10.65 -8.32
C THR A 322 21.57 -10.24 -7.15
N LEU A 323 20.39 -10.86 -7.01
CA LEU A 323 19.42 -10.54 -5.95
C LEU A 323 20.00 -10.82 -4.56
N LYS A 324 20.73 -11.94 -4.40
CA LYS A 324 21.50 -12.24 -3.18
C LYS A 324 22.51 -11.16 -2.83
N ARG A 325 23.25 -10.64 -3.83
CA ARG A 325 24.27 -9.60 -3.62
C ARG A 325 23.64 -8.32 -3.06
N HIS A 326 22.45 -7.97 -3.52
CA HIS A 326 21.68 -6.81 -3.04
C HIS A 326 20.86 -7.11 -1.76
N GLY A 327 20.92 -8.34 -1.24
CA GLY A 327 20.29 -8.72 0.03
C GLY A 327 18.76 -8.73 0.02
N VAL A 328 18.12 -8.69 -1.15
CA VAL A 328 16.64 -8.66 -1.24
C VAL A 328 16.07 -9.95 -0.69
N THR A 329 15.07 -9.81 0.19
CA THR A 329 14.48 -10.95 0.86
C THR A 329 12.95 -10.89 0.77
N VAL A 330 12.34 -11.95 0.25
CA VAL A 330 10.88 -12.12 0.23
C VAL A 330 10.38 -12.54 1.62
N LEU A 331 9.33 -11.87 2.14
CA LEU A 331 8.56 -12.32 3.30
C LEU A 331 7.40 -13.17 2.80
N ARG A 332 7.51 -14.49 2.96
CA ARG A 332 6.56 -15.45 2.38
C ARG A 332 5.22 -15.41 3.09
N GLU A 333 4.14 -15.45 2.32
CA GLU A 333 2.79 -15.78 2.81
C GLU A 333 2.66 -17.31 2.91
N ARG A 334 3.33 -17.89 3.90
CA ARG A 334 3.62 -19.33 3.99
C ARG A 334 2.45 -20.19 4.47
N ALA A 335 1.34 -19.59 4.89
CA ALA A 335 0.11 -20.32 5.20
C ALA A 335 -1.13 -19.45 4.95
N ALA A 336 -2.23 -20.09 4.57
CA ALA A 336 -3.52 -19.46 4.40
C ALA A 336 -4.66 -20.40 4.77
N VAL A 337 -5.76 -19.80 5.23
CA VAL A 337 -7.00 -20.50 5.58
C VAL A 337 -8.17 -19.74 4.99
N GLY A 338 -9.19 -20.45 4.51
CA GLY A 338 -10.38 -19.82 3.95
C GLY A 338 -11.62 -20.66 4.12
N TYR A 339 -12.77 -19.98 4.25
CA TYR A 339 -14.07 -20.63 4.32
C TYR A 339 -14.71 -20.70 2.93
N ARG A 340 -15.22 -21.87 2.55
CA ARG A 340 -15.95 -22.12 1.30
C ARG A 340 -17.44 -22.10 1.61
N HIS A 341 -18.02 -20.90 1.67
CA HIS A 341 -19.45 -20.76 1.97
C HIS A 341 -20.29 -21.45 0.89
N PRO A 342 -21.19 -22.40 1.22
CA PRO A 342 -21.92 -23.19 0.22
C PRO A 342 -22.73 -22.33 -0.77
N ALA A 343 -23.45 -21.32 -0.26
CA ALA A 343 -24.20 -20.38 -1.10
C ALA A 343 -23.30 -19.38 -1.86
N TYR A 344 -22.42 -18.65 -1.16
CA TYR A 344 -21.64 -17.58 -1.82
C TYR A 344 -20.55 -18.08 -2.77
N SER A 345 -20.09 -19.32 -2.63
CA SER A 345 -19.18 -19.93 -3.61
C SER A 345 -19.82 -20.07 -5.00
N GLN A 346 -21.15 -20.05 -5.09
CA GLN A 346 -21.91 -20.04 -6.35
C GLN A 346 -22.08 -18.64 -6.94
N ALA A 347 -21.67 -17.59 -6.23
CA ALA A 347 -21.70 -16.23 -6.77
C ALA A 347 -20.72 -16.10 -7.96
N PRO A 348 -20.95 -15.15 -8.89
CA PRO A 348 -20.03 -14.90 -9.98
C PRO A 348 -18.59 -14.71 -9.51
N LYS A 349 -17.63 -15.11 -10.34
CA LYS A 349 -16.22 -14.78 -10.13
C LYS A 349 -16.07 -13.26 -10.00
N GLY A 350 -15.11 -12.83 -9.19
CA GLY A 350 -14.94 -11.42 -8.83
C GLY A 350 -15.88 -10.90 -7.73
N SER A 351 -16.97 -11.59 -7.39
CA SER A 351 -17.93 -11.12 -6.37
C SER A 351 -17.26 -10.89 -5.01
N PRO A 352 -17.50 -9.74 -4.35
CA PRO A 352 -16.96 -9.46 -3.02
C PRO A 352 -17.42 -10.45 -1.95
N TYR A 353 -18.59 -11.08 -2.13
CA TYR A 353 -19.13 -12.07 -1.19
C TYR A 353 -18.28 -13.35 -1.12
N ARG A 354 -17.46 -13.62 -2.15
CA ARG A 354 -16.51 -14.74 -2.18
C ARG A 354 -15.23 -14.44 -1.41
N LYS A 355 -15.09 -13.23 -0.87
CA LYS A 355 -13.86 -12.70 -0.28
C LYS A 355 -14.00 -12.31 1.21
N MET A 356 -15.07 -12.75 1.86
CA MET A 356 -15.45 -12.25 3.20
C MET A 356 -14.80 -12.98 4.38
N LEU A 357 -14.34 -14.23 4.20
CA LEU A 357 -13.80 -15.05 5.30
C LEU A 357 -12.60 -15.89 4.84
N ALA A 358 -11.42 -15.29 4.95
CA ALA A 358 -10.14 -15.94 4.81
C ALA A 358 -9.08 -15.16 5.59
N ALA A 359 -7.96 -15.82 5.86
CA ALA A 359 -6.77 -15.21 6.44
C ALA A 359 -5.50 -15.87 5.91
N LEU A 360 -4.39 -15.16 6.00
CA LEU A 360 -3.06 -15.70 5.72
C LEU A 360 -2.05 -15.26 6.77
N TRP A 361 -0.95 -16.01 6.85
CA TRP A 361 0.20 -15.72 7.69
C TRP A 361 1.40 -15.39 6.81
N ARG A 362 2.02 -14.25 7.10
CA ARG A 362 3.22 -13.77 6.41
C ARG A 362 4.39 -13.67 7.39
N GLU A 363 5.55 -14.14 6.98
CA GLU A 363 6.77 -14.05 7.79
C GLU A 363 7.00 -12.63 8.33
N SER A 364 7.32 -12.52 9.62
CA SER A 364 7.80 -11.26 10.21
C SER A 364 9.21 -10.94 9.75
N PRO A 365 9.56 -9.66 9.52
CA PRO A 365 10.93 -9.25 9.25
C PRO A 365 11.81 -9.34 10.50
N VAL A 366 11.25 -9.32 11.71
CA VAL A 366 12.01 -9.14 12.96
C VAL A 366 13.03 -10.26 13.21
N PRO A 367 12.69 -11.56 13.04
CA PRO A 367 13.67 -12.64 13.16
C PRO A 367 14.81 -12.58 12.13
N LYS A 368 14.61 -11.83 11.03
CA LYS A 368 15.58 -11.69 9.93
C LYS A 368 16.47 -10.44 10.08
N LEU A 369 16.34 -9.68 11.18
CA LEU A 369 17.18 -8.52 11.48
C LEU A 369 18.44 -8.95 12.25
N ALA A 370 19.60 -8.43 11.84
CA ALA A 370 20.84 -8.55 12.57
C ALA A 370 20.94 -7.51 13.70
N LYS A 371 21.89 -7.71 14.63
CA LYS A 371 22.12 -6.78 15.73
C LYS A 371 22.43 -5.37 15.21
N GLY A 372 21.65 -4.39 15.68
CA GLY A 372 21.80 -2.98 15.32
C GLY A 372 20.98 -2.55 14.09
N GLU A 373 20.41 -3.51 13.36
CA GLU A 373 19.49 -3.22 12.27
C GLU A 373 18.08 -2.89 12.78
N ARG A 374 17.33 -2.14 11.97
CA ARG A 374 15.94 -1.75 12.25
C ARG A 374 15.11 -1.86 10.97
N ALA A 375 13.82 -2.18 11.13
CA ALA A 375 12.86 -2.15 10.03
C ALA A 375 12.10 -0.81 9.99
N ALA A 376 11.81 -0.33 8.78
CA ALA A 376 10.91 0.79 8.53
C ALA A 376 10.14 0.56 7.23
N THR A 377 8.85 0.91 7.17
CA THR A 377 8.11 0.96 5.90
C THR A 377 8.80 1.92 4.92
N MET A 378 8.91 1.57 3.65
CA MET A 378 9.50 2.48 2.65
C MET A 378 8.66 3.75 2.47
N ALA A 379 7.36 3.70 2.77
CA ALA A 379 6.50 4.88 2.83
C ALA A 379 7.06 5.99 3.74
N SER A 380 7.87 5.64 4.75
CA SER A 380 8.51 6.62 5.62
C SER A 380 9.48 7.52 4.88
N LEU A 381 10.05 7.12 3.74
CA LEU A 381 10.92 8.03 2.96
C LEU A 381 10.16 9.23 2.39
N LEU A 382 8.84 9.10 2.21
CA LEU A 382 7.97 10.20 1.75
C LEU A 382 7.33 10.97 2.93
N HIS A 383 7.59 10.57 4.17
CA HIS A 383 7.03 11.23 5.33
C HIS A 383 7.73 12.57 5.59
N VAL A 384 6.91 13.61 5.75
CA VAL A 384 7.31 14.94 6.20
C VAL A 384 6.56 15.22 7.50
N ASP A 385 7.30 15.60 8.54
CA ASP A 385 6.71 15.88 9.84
C ASP A 385 5.96 17.22 9.88
N ARG A 386 5.36 17.54 11.04
CA ARG A 386 4.57 18.76 11.24
C ARG A 386 5.33 20.06 10.99
N ASP A 387 6.66 20.04 11.14
CA ASP A 387 7.54 21.20 10.97
C ASP A 387 8.13 21.27 9.55
N GLY A 388 7.62 20.44 8.63
CA GLY A 388 8.08 20.38 7.26
C GLY A 388 9.42 19.68 7.09
N LYS A 389 9.85 18.84 8.04
CA LYS A 389 11.14 18.11 7.98
C LYS A 389 10.96 16.69 7.45
N PRO A 390 11.66 16.30 6.37
CA PRO A 390 11.55 14.95 5.84
C PRO A 390 12.25 13.91 6.69
N PHE A 391 11.62 12.73 6.81
CA PHE A 391 12.23 11.56 7.43
C PHE A 391 13.45 11.05 6.65
N ALA A 392 13.40 11.05 5.31
CA ALA A 392 14.55 10.70 4.47
C ALA A 392 15.77 11.59 4.76
N SER A 393 15.57 12.91 4.91
CA SER A 393 16.64 13.84 5.31
C SER A 393 17.18 13.56 6.71
N ALA A 394 16.34 13.12 7.64
CA ALA A 394 16.78 12.71 8.97
C ALA A 394 17.61 11.42 8.93
N LEU A 395 17.25 10.44 8.08
CA LEU A 395 18.03 9.23 7.85
C LEU A 395 19.40 9.54 7.24
N ILE A 396 19.43 10.36 6.19
CA ILE A 396 20.67 10.79 5.52
C ILE A 396 21.61 11.44 6.56
N ARG A 397 21.11 12.39 7.36
CA ARG A 397 21.92 13.03 8.41
C ARG A 397 22.44 12.05 9.44
N ARG A 398 21.61 11.08 9.86
CA ARG A 398 22.02 10.05 10.82
C ARG A 398 23.11 9.12 10.27
N SER A 399 23.02 8.78 8.98
CA SER A 399 23.99 7.92 8.31
C SER A 399 25.39 8.52 8.19
N GLY A 400 25.50 9.86 8.23
CA GLY A 400 26.75 10.57 7.97
C GLY A 400 27.25 10.46 6.53
N LEU A 401 26.50 9.81 5.64
CA LEU A 401 26.82 9.68 4.21
C LEU A 401 26.51 10.99 3.47
N ARG A 402 27.19 11.21 2.33
CA ARG A 402 26.75 12.24 1.39
C ARG A 402 25.36 11.85 0.86
N PRO A 403 24.44 12.81 0.63
CA PRO A 403 23.09 12.51 0.16
C PRO A 403 23.04 11.62 -1.11
N ALA A 404 23.94 11.86 -2.07
CA ALA A 404 24.05 11.05 -3.29
C ALA A 404 24.50 9.61 -3.00
N ASP A 405 25.41 9.39 -2.05
CA ASP A 405 25.88 8.05 -1.68
C ASP A 405 24.80 7.27 -0.91
N TRP A 406 24.05 7.96 -0.04
CA TRP A 406 22.90 7.37 0.65
C TRP A 406 21.81 6.97 -0.36
N LEU A 407 21.50 7.86 -1.31
CA LEU A 407 20.53 7.57 -2.37
C LEU A 407 21.00 6.38 -3.21
N ARG A 408 22.29 6.30 -3.55
CA ARG A 408 22.85 5.18 -4.29
C ARG A 408 22.64 3.86 -3.55
N GLY A 409 22.96 3.80 -2.26
CA GLY A 409 22.73 2.61 -1.44
C GLY A 409 21.26 2.19 -1.38
N TYR A 410 20.34 3.15 -1.25
CA TYR A 410 18.90 2.88 -1.32
C TYR A 410 18.47 2.31 -2.68
N LEU A 411 18.91 2.91 -3.79
CA LEU A 411 18.56 2.45 -5.14
C LEU A 411 19.15 1.07 -5.45
N ASP A 412 20.35 0.78 -4.96
CA ASP A 412 20.94 -0.55 -5.05
C ASP A 412 20.15 -1.59 -4.26
N ALA A 413 19.65 -1.23 -3.09
CA ALA A 413 18.83 -2.12 -2.28
C ALA A 413 17.42 -2.35 -2.86
N TYR A 414 16.87 -1.37 -3.58
CA TYR A 414 15.46 -1.33 -3.98
C TYR A 414 15.24 -1.38 -5.50
N LEU A 415 15.77 -0.42 -6.25
CA LEU A 415 15.49 -0.26 -7.68
C LEU A 415 16.18 -1.34 -8.53
N VAL A 416 17.49 -1.56 -8.31
CA VAL A 416 18.28 -2.51 -9.11
C VAL A 416 17.70 -3.93 -9.07
N PRO A 417 17.32 -4.48 -7.90
CA PRO A 417 16.69 -5.80 -7.83
C PRO A 417 15.36 -5.91 -8.59
N LEU A 418 14.51 -4.88 -8.54
CA LEU A 418 13.24 -4.88 -9.28
C LEU A 418 13.48 -4.88 -10.80
N VAL A 419 14.45 -4.09 -11.24
CA VAL A 419 14.88 -4.05 -12.65
C VAL A 419 15.49 -5.37 -13.08
N HIS A 420 16.24 -6.04 -12.20
CA HIS A 420 16.77 -7.38 -12.47
C HIS A 420 15.66 -8.42 -12.61
N CYS A 421 14.69 -8.41 -11.69
CA CYS A 421 13.51 -9.29 -11.75
C CYS A 421 12.74 -9.10 -13.07
N LEU A 422 12.52 -7.85 -13.48
CA LEU A 422 11.86 -7.54 -14.75
C LEU A 422 12.66 -8.05 -15.95
N TYR A 423 13.94 -7.67 -16.10
CA TYR A 423 14.69 -7.98 -17.32
C TYR A 423 15.04 -9.46 -17.45
N LYS A 424 15.39 -10.13 -16.34
CA LYS A 424 15.84 -11.53 -16.37
C LYS A 424 14.69 -12.52 -16.36
N TYR A 425 13.62 -12.21 -15.64
CA TYR A 425 12.54 -13.17 -15.39
C TYR A 425 11.16 -12.68 -15.84
N GLY A 426 11.04 -11.43 -16.31
CA GLY A 426 9.74 -10.78 -16.47
C GLY A 426 8.96 -10.70 -15.18
N LEU A 427 9.61 -10.86 -14.02
CA LEU A 427 8.95 -10.91 -12.72
C LEU A 427 8.74 -9.48 -12.22
N VAL A 428 7.47 -9.11 -12.06
CA VAL A 428 7.05 -7.81 -11.55
C VAL A 428 6.31 -7.97 -10.23
N PHE A 429 6.32 -6.91 -9.45
CA PHE A 429 5.66 -6.79 -8.16
C PHE A 429 4.83 -5.51 -8.13
N MET A 430 4.21 -5.19 -6.99
CA MET A 430 3.65 -3.88 -6.69
C MET A 430 4.53 -3.15 -5.67
N PRO A 431 5.67 -2.56 -6.09
CA PRO A 431 6.76 -2.14 -5.19
C PRO A 431 6.53 -0.79 -4.49
N HIS A 432 5.27 -0.39 -4.26
CA HIS A 432 4.98 0.90 -3.64
C HIS A 432 5.42 0.97 -2.15
N GLY A 433 5.41 2.17 -1.57
CA GLY A 433 5.90 2.46 -0.22
C GLY A 433 5.45 1.47 0.87
N GLU A 434 4.19 1.03 0.85
CA GLU A 434 3.67 0.09 1.84
C GLU A 434 4.15 -1.36 1.67
N ASN A 435 4.62 -1.79 0.49
CA ASN A 435 4.98 -3.19 0.18
C ASN A 435 6.48 -3.48 0.30
N ILE A 436 7.26 -2.48 0.65
CA ILE A 436 8.69 -2.57 0.84
C ILE A 436 9.01 -2.21 2.29
N ILE A 437 9.73 -3.08 2.98
CA ILE A 437 10.26 -2.78 4.32
C ILE A 437 11.77 -2.60 4.19
N LEU A 438 12.24 -1.40 4.51
CA LEU A 438 13.66 -1.07 4.56
C LEU A 438 14.29 -1.73 5.77
N VAL A 439 15.49 -2.25 5.59
CA VAL A 439 16.38 -2.57 6.71
C VAL A 439 17.47 -1.52 6.81
N LEU A 440 17.44 -0.83 7.94
CA LEU A 440 18.24 0.35 8.22
C LEU A 440 19.32 0.00 9.23
N LYS A 441 20.53 0.51 9.00
CA LYS A 441 21.62 0.49 9.96
C LYS A 441 22.27 1.85 10.02
N ASP A 442 22.32 2.43 11.22
CA ASP A 442 22.83 3.77 11.47
C ASP A 442 22.23 4.87 10.55
N GLY A 443 21.06 4.65 9.97
CA GLY A 443 20.39 5.59 9.05
C GLY A 443 20.59 5.30 7.57
N ALA A 444 21.51 4.41 7.19
CA ALA A 444 21.66 3.92 5.82
C ALA A 444 20.70 2.77 5.53
N VAL A 445 20.31 2.60 4.26
CA VAL A 445 19.53 1.44 3.79
C VAL A 445 20.50 0.33 3.41
N GLU A 446 20.42 -0.81 4.09
CA GLU A 446 21.29 -1.97 3.87
C GLU A 446 20.72 -2.93 2.82
N ARG A 447 19.40 -3.16 2.89
CA ARG A 447 18.64 -4.05 1.99
C ARG A 447 17.14 -3.82 2.20
N VAL A 448 16.32 -4.52 1.42
CA VAL A 448 14.85 -4.46 1.53
C VAL A 448 14.22 -5.84 1.70
N PHE A 449 13.07 -5.86 2.36
CA PHE A 449 12.12 -6.96 2.33
C PHE A 449 10.97 -6.66 1.37
N LEU A 450 10.60 -7.64 0.55
CA LEU A 450 9.41 -7.61 -0.30
C LEU A 450 8.25 -8.34 0.38
N LYS A 451 7.04 -7.79 0.32
CA LYS A 451 5.82 -8.42 0.83
C LYS A 451 4.63 -8.19 -0.12
N ASP A 452 3.50 -8.85 0.18
CA ASP A 452 2.29 -8.85 -0.66
C ASP A 452 2.56 -9.48 -2.02
N ILE A 453 3.05 -10.72 -2.01
CA ILE A 453 3.55 -11.42 -3.20
C ILE A 453 2.43 -12.17 -3.91
N GLY A 454 1.70 -13.02 -3.19
CA GLY A 454 0.73 -13.94 -3.80
C GLY A 454 -0.41 -13.25 -4.54
N GLU A 455 -0.81 -12.06 -4.11
CA GLU A 455 -1.88 -11.29 -4.77
C GLU A 455 -1.37 -10.36 -5.88
N GLU A 456 -0.11 -9.92 -5.84
CA GLU A 456 0.36 -8.77 -6.64
C GLU A 456 1.52 -9.08 -7.61
N CYS A 457 2.17 -10.23 -7.51
CA CYS A 457 3.24 -10.58 -8.46
C CYS A 457 2.69 -11.09 -9.80
N ALA A 458 3.43 -10.82 -10.87
CA ALA A 458 3.16 -11.37 -12.19
C ALA A 458 4.47 -11.71 -12.92
N VAL A 459 4.38 -12.67 -13.85
CA VAL A 459 5.46 -13.10 -14.73
C VAL A 459 5.05 -12.78 -16.16
N LEU A 460 5.75 -11.81 -16.73
CA LEU A 460 5.50 -11.25 -18.06
C LEU A 460 6.32 -11.96 -19.15
N GLU A 461 7.39 -12.66 -18.77
CA GLU A 461 8.30 -13.30 -19.70
C GLU A 461 7.89 -14.76 -19.94
N PRO A 462 7.42 -15.14 -21.15
CA PRO A 462 6.92 -16.49 -21.41
C PRO A 462 7.97 -17.59 -21.22
N SER A 463 9.25 -17.26 -21.39
CA SER A 463 10.37 -18.19 -21.20
C SER A 463 10.68 -18.51 -19.74
N THR A 464 10.16 -17.73 -18.79
CA THR A 464 10.26 -18.05 -17.36
C THR A 464 9.36 -19.23 -17.01
N GLU A 465 9.96 -20.30 -16.48
CA GLU A 465 9.23 -21.50 -16.09
C GLU A 465 8.41 -21.27 -14.80
N VAL A 466 7.10 -21.10 -14.99
CA VAL A 466 6.11 -21.04 -13.90
C VAL A 466 5.36 -22.38 -13.86
N PRO A 467 5.36 -23.09 -12.71
CA PRO A 467 4.61 -24.33 -12.53
C PRO A 467 3.10 -24.18 -12.78
N GLU A 468 2.46 -25.21 -13.33
CA GLU A 468 1.03 -25.20 -13.68
C GLU A 468 0.13 -24.85 -12.49
N ALA A 469 0.46 -25.36 -11.30
CA ALA A 469 -0.30 -25.10 -10.07
C ALA A 469 -0.39 -23.61 -9.71
N ILE A 470 0.53 -22.78 -10.21
CA ILE A 470 0.58 -21.34 -9.96
C ILE A 470 0.51 -20.52 -11.26
N ALA A 471 0.10 -21.12 -12.37
CA ALA A 471 0.08 -20.49 -13.70
C ALA A 471 -0.71 -19.17 -13.76
N ARG A 472 -1.60 -18.90 -12.79
CA ARG A 472 -2.36 -17.65 -12.67
C ARG A 472 -1.51 -16.38 -12.56
N ILE A 473 -0.22 -16.49 -12.22
CA ILE A 473 0.68 -15.33 -12.16
C ILE A 473 1.27 -15.00 -13.53
N ARG A 474 1.06 -15.82 -14.57
CA ARG A 474 1.47 -15.48 -15.93
C ARG A 474 0.53 -14.39 -16.46
N ALA A 475 1.11 -13.34 -17.04
CA ALA A 475 0.37 -12.30 -17.75
C ALA A 475 1.07 -11.98 -19.06
N GLU A 476 0.30 -11.78 -20.12
CA GLU A 476 0.82 -11.34 -21.41
C GLU A 476 0.55 -9.85 -21.55
N VAL A 477 1.62 -9.05 -21.58
CA VAL A 477 1.55 -7.60 -21.76
C VAL A 477 2.49 -7.17 -22.90
N PRO A 478 2.14 -6.12 -23.67
CA PRO A 478 3.05 -5.51 -24.63
C PRO A 478 4.37 -5.02 -24.01
N ASP A 479 5.46 -4.98 -24.79
CA ASP A 479 6.80 -4.64 -24.28
C ASP A 479 6.89 -3.22 -23.71
N ASP A 480 6.17 -2.26 -24.30
CA ASP A 480 6.09 -0.89 -23.79
C ASP A 480 5.38 -0.81 -22.43
N VAL A 481 4.45 -1.72 -22.14
CA VAL A 481 3.78 -1.86 -20.84
C VAL A 481 4.73 -2.47 -19.80
N ARG A 482 5.63 -3.38 -20.18
CA ARG A 482 6.61 -3.98 -19.26
C ARG A 482 7.50 -2.93 -18.59
N ALA A 483 7.97 -1.94 -19.36
CA ALA A 483 8.78 -0.85 -18.83
C ALA A 483 8.01 0.01 -17.81
N LEU A 484 6.67 0.12 -17.94
CA LEU A 484 5.84 0.88 -17.02
C LEU A 484 5.82 0.30 -15.61
N SER A 485 6.08 -1.00 -15.41
CA SER A 485 6.24 -1.57 -14.06
C SER A 485 7.40 -0.93 -13.27
N ILE A 486 8.35 -0.28 -13.95
CA ILE A 486 9.40 0.52 -13.31
C ILE A 486 9.13 2.02 -13.48
N LEU A 487 8.79 2.47 -14.69
CA LEU A 487 8.62 3.90 -14.97
C LEU A 487 7.38 4.50 -14.28
N THR A 488 6.29 3.75 -14.19
CA THR A 488 5.10 4.17 -13.44
C THR A 488 5.25 3.84 -11.96
N ASP A 489 5.36 2.57 -11.60
CA ASP A 489 5.19 2.16 -10.18
C ASP A 489 6.35 2.63 -9.29
N VAL A 490 7.56 2.76 -9.86
CA VAL A 490 8.75 3.20 -9.14
C VAL A 490 9.08 4.66 -9.42
N ALA A 491 9.30 5.04 -10.68
CA ALA A 491 9.78 6.38 -11.00
C ALA A 491 8.68 7.43 -10.75
N ASP A 492 7.48 7.23 -11.29
CA ASP A 492 6.38 8.20 -11.19
C ASP A 492 5.60 8.11 -9.86
N CYS A 493 5.32 6.91 -9.36
CA CYS A 493 4.48 6.73 -8.16
C CYS A 493 5.26 6.78 -6.84
N PHE A 494 6.60 6.79 -6.87
CA PHE A 494 7.41 6.86 -5.66
C PHE A 494 8.59 7.84 -5.75
N LEU A 495 9.53 7.64 -6.68
CA LEU A 495 10.75 8.44 -6.76
C LEU A 495 10.47 9.91 -7.11
N ARG A 496 9.41 10.20 -7.89
CA ARG A 496 8.89 11.55 -8.16
C ARG A 496 8.73 12.36 -6.86
N PHE A 497 8.09 11.77 -5.87
CA PHE A 497 7.84 12.41 -4.58
C PHE A 497 9.13 12.53 -3.76
N LEU A 498 9.95 11.47 -3.70
CA LEU A 498 11.19 11.49 -2.94
C LEU A 498 12.17 12.54 -3.49
N ALA A 499 12.30 12.65 -4.81
CA ALA A 499 13.13 13.65 -5.48
C ALA A 499 12.65 15.08 -5.13
N GLY A 500 11.34 15.33 -5.24
CA GLY A 500 10.74 16.62 -4.86
C GLY A 500 10.97 16.98 -3.40
N ILE A 501 10.79 16.03 -2.48
CA ILE A 501 10.99 16.20 -1.04
C ILE A 501 12.43 16.57 -0.71
N LEU A 502 13.41 15.79 -1.20
CA LEU A 502 14.83 16.05 -0.93
C LEU A 502 15.32 17.36 -1.56
N HIS A 503 14.77 17.73 -2.72
CA HIS A 503 15.08 19.00 -3.38
C HIS A 503 14.51 20.20 -2.60
N ILE A 504 13.26 20.12 -2.13
CA ILE A 504 12.63 21.20 -1.36
C ILE A 504 13.35 21.43 -0.03
N ASP A 505 13.77 20.36 0.65
CA ASP A 505 14.54 20.44 1.90
C ASP A 505 16.00 20.88 1.68
N GLY A 506 16.47 20.96 0.42
CA GLY A 506 17.82 21.40 0.07
C GLY A 506 18.90 20.36 0.34
N VAL A 507 18.53 19.09 0.51
CA VAL A 507 19.45 17.99 0.82
C VAL A 507 20.07 17.40 -0.45
N LEU A 508 19.30 17.27 -1.53
CA LEU A 508 19.78 16.75 -2.80
C LEU A 508 19.02 17.41 -3.95
N SER A 509 19.73 17.92 -4.96
CA SER A 509 19.08 18.52 -6.12
C SER A 509 18.35 17.46 -6.95
N GLU A 510 17.32 17.86 -7.71
CA GLU A 510 16.56 16.94 -8.52
C GLU A 510 17.42 16.35 -9.65
N ASP A 511 18.25 17.16 -10.32
CA ASP A 511 19.15 16.68 -11.36
C ASP A 511 20.15 15.66 -10.83
N GLU A 512 20.69 15.89 -9.63
CA GLU A 512 21.61 14.94 -9.00
C GLU A 512 20.89 13.65 -8.58
N PHE A 513 19.66 13.73 -8.07
CA PHE A 513 18.83 12.57 -7.75
C PHE A 513 18.67 11.65 -8.97
N TRP A 514 18.22 12.21 -10.10
CA TRP A 514 17.97 11.44 -11.31
C TRP A 514 19.26 10.98 -12.01
N ARG A 515 20.36 11.73 -11.87
CA ARG A 515 21.70 11.27 -12.29
C ARG A 515 22.11 10.00 -11.53
N VAL A 516 21.97 9.99 -10.20
CA VAL A 516 22.31 8.81 -9.38
C VAL A 516 21.41 7.62 -9.71
N ALA A 517 20.12 7.85 -9.97
CA ALA A 517 19.21 6.81 -10.45
C ALA A 517 19.63 6.23 -11.80
N ALA A 518 19.99 7.08 -12.75
CA ALA A 518 20.51 6.65 -14.05
C ALA A 518 21.83 5.87 -13.94
N GLU A 519 22.75 6.32 -13.09
CA GLU A 519 24.02 5.62 -12.82
C GLU A 519 23.78 4.23 -12.23
N ALA A 520 22.82 4.08 -11.30
CA ALA A 520 22.46 2.78 -10.75
C ALA A 520 21.98 1.79 -11.81
N LEU A 521 21.15 2.24 -12.73
CA LEU A 521 20.64 1.41 -13.81
C LEU A 521 21.73 1.09 -14.86
N LYS A 522 22.61 2.04 -15.18
CA LYS A 522 23.70 1.83 -16.14
C LYS A 522 24.76 0.87 -15.60
N ASP A 523 25.13 0.99 -14.34
CA ASP A 523 26.06 0.07 -13.70
C ASP A 523 25.49 -1.35 -13.67
N TYR A 524 24.18 -1.47 -13.42
CA TYR A 524 23.47 -2.75 -13.55
C TYR A 524 23.53 -3.30 -14.98
N GLN A 525 23.17 -2.50 -16.00
CA GLN A 525 23.22 -2.94 -17.40
C GLN A 525 24.64 -3.36 -17.82
N ALA A 526 25.67 -2.62 -17.39
CA ALA A 526 27.06 -2.94 -17.66
C ALA A 526 27.54 -4.23 -16.97
N ALA A 527 26.98 -4.56 -15.81
CA ALA A 527 27.28 -5.79 -15.09
C ALA A 527 26.59 -7.04 -15.66
N HIS A 528 25.56 -6.86 -16.50
CA HIS A 528 24.72 -7.92 -17.05
C HIS A 528 24.62 -7.87 -18.59
N PRO A 529 25.75 -7.93 -19.32
CA PRO A 529 25.75 -7.86 -20.79
C PRO A 529 24.97 -9.01 -21.45
N GLU A 530 24.75 -10.13 -20.75
CA GLU A 530 23.92 -11.24 -21.21
C GLU A 530 22.44 -10.88 -21.37
N LEU A 531 21.99 -9.75 -20.80
CA LEU A 531 20.61 -9.24 -20.90
C LEU A 531 20.46 -8.08 -21.90
N ALA A 532 21.48 -7.80 -22.73
CA ALA A 532 21.49 -6.67 -23.65
C ALA A 532 20.26 -6.63 -24.58
N ASP A 533 19.87 -7.77 -25.15
CA ASP A 533 18.69 -7.87 -26.01
C ASP A 533 17.40 -7.46 -25.28
N ALA A 534 17.29 -7.78 -23.98
CA ALA A 534 16.15 -7.38 -23.15
C ALA A 534 16.16 -5.87 -22.87
N PHE A 535 17.34 -5.29 -22.61
CA PHE A 535 17.50 -3.85 -22.41
C PHE A 535 17.10 -3.04 -23.66
N GLU A 536 17.40 -3.56 -24.85
CA GLU A 536 17.00 -2.96 -26.12
C GLU A 536 15.50 -3.13 -26.42
N ARG A 537 14.91 -4.27 -26.03
CA ARG A 537 13.50 -4.60 -26.29
C ARG A 537 12.51 -3.69 -25.56
N TYR A 538 12.79 -3.32 -24.30
CA TYR A 538 11.98 -2.37 -23.54
C TYR A 538 12.88 -1.44 -22.71
N PRO A 539 13.36 -0.33 -23.29
CA PRO A 539 14.37 0.52 -22.69
C PRO A 539 13.82 1.45 -21.60
N LEU A 540 14.50 1.52 -20.45
CA LEU A 540 14.15 2.45 -19.36
C LEU A 540 14.61 3.91 -19.60
N PHE A 541 15.42 4.15 -20.63
CA PHE A 541 16.05 5.45 -20.93
C PHE A 541 15.42 6.15 -22.15
N GLU A 542 14.20 5.80 -22.57
CA GLU A 542 13.49 6.55 -23.64
C GLU A 542 13.30 8.02 -23.26
N GLU A 543 13.15 8.91 -24.24
CA GLU A 543 12.94 10.35 -24.01
C GLU A 543 11.69 10.65 -23.17
N SER A 544 10.65 9.84 -23.33
CA SER A 544 9.39 9.96 -22.59
C SER A 544 8.74 8.60 -22.44
N PHE A 545 7.77 8.44 -21.54
CA PHE A 545 6.97 7.23 -21.37
C PHE A 545 5.49 7.57 -21.13
N THR A 546 4.61 6.60 -21.29
CA THR A 546 3.15 6.81 -21.15
C THR A 546 2.79 7.17 -19.71
N LEU A 547 2.04 8.26 -19.53
CA LEU A 547 1.53 8.69 -18.22
C LEU A 547 0.35 7.80 -17.83
N SER A 548 0.54 6.90 -16.86
CA SER A 548 -0.53 6.10 -16.25
C SER A 548 -1.14 6.86 -15.07
N CYS A 549 -2.45 7.06 -15.09
CA CYS A 549 -3.15 7.96 -14.17
C CYS A 549 -3.94 7.18 -13.12
N LEU A 550 -3.47 7.20 -11.87
CA LEU A 550 -4.09 6.46 -10.77
C LEU A 550 -5.42 7.07 -10.32
N ASN A 551 -5.51 8.38 -10.11
CA ASN A 551 -6.77 8.99 -9.67
C ASN A 551 -7.88 8.83 -10.71
N ARG A 552 -7.56 8.90 -12.01
CA ARG A 552 -8.54 8.62 -13.08
C ARG A 552 -9.21 7.25 -12.92
N LEU A 553 -8.51 6.23 -12.42
CA LEU A 553 -9.08 4.91 -12.12
C LEU A 553 -10.17 5.02 -11.05
N GLN A 554 -9.84 5.68 -9.93
CA GLN A 554 -10.75 5.87 -8.81
C GLN A 554 -11.96 6.73 -9.18
N LEU A 555 -11.74 7.81 -9.93
CA LEU A 555 -12.79 8.72 -10.39
C LEU A 555 -13.76 8.04 -11.38
N LYS A 556 -13.27 7.07 -12.17
CA LYS A 556 -14.10 6.26 -13.08
C LYS A 556 -14.96 5.24 -12.32
N ASN A 557 -14.38 4.53 -11.35
CA ASN A 557 -15.09 3.56 -10.53
C ASN A 557 -14.45 3.42 -9.15
N ASN A 558 -15.08 4.01 -8.13
CA ASN A 558 -14.60 3.99 -6.75
C ASN A 558 -15.16 2.84 -5.90
N GLN A 559 -15.78 1.84 -6.51
CA GLN A 559 -16.23 0.61 -5.82
C GLN A 559 -15.44 -0.62 -6.29
N GLN A 560 -14.98 -0.60 -7.53
CA GLN A 560 -14.14 -1.61 -8.15
C GLN A 560 -13.24 -0.96 -9.21
N MET A 561 -12.11 -0.41 -8.78
CA MET A 561 -11.20 0.32 -9.66
C MET A 561 -10.58 -0.52 -10.77
N VAL A 562 -10.26 -1.78 -10.47
CA VAL A 562 -9.58 -2.68 -11.40
C VAL A 562 -10.39 -3.96 -11.56
N ASN A 563 -10.56 -4.38 -12.81
CA ASN A 563 -11.01 -5.74 -13.09
C ASN A 563 -9.82 -6.69 -12.89
N LEU A 564 -9.85 -7.50 -11.82
CA LEU A 564 -8.77 -8.46 -11.54
C LEU A 564 -8.62 -9.54 -12.61
N GLU A 565 -9.65 -9.74 -13.46
CA GLU A 565 -9.59 -10.66 -14.60
C GLU A 565 -8.96 -10.01 -15.85
N ASN A 566 -8.86 -8.68 -15.88
CA ASN A 566 -8.21 -7.92 -16.95
C ASN A 566 -7.69 -6.57 -16.43
N GLN A 567 -6.49 -6.58 -15.86
CA GLN A 567 -5.89 -5.39 -15.25
C GLN A 567 -5.52 -4.32 -16.30
N GLU A 568 -5.19 -4.71 -17.53
CA GLU A 568 -4.82 -3.81 -18.62
C GLU A 568 -5.98 -2.91 -19.07
N GLU A 569 -7.19 -3.47 -19.22
CA GLU A 569 -8.40 -2.70 -19.55
C GLU A 569 -8.74 -1.61 -18.53
N SER A 570 -8.18 -1.74 -17.33
CA SER A 570 -8.38 -0.76 -16.27
C SER A 570 -7.47 0.45 -16.43
N LEU A 571 -6.27 0.32 -17.02
CA LEU A 571 -5.29 1.41 -17.14
C LEU A 571 -5.84 2.60 -17.91
N ILE A 572 -5.63 3.81 -17.38
CA ILE A 572 -6.05 5.06 -18.01
C ILE A 572 -4.82 5.93 -18.24
N TYR A 573 -4.62 6.32 -19.49
CA TYR A 573 -3.46 7.10 -19.90
C TYR A 573 -3.82 8.55 -20.25
N ALA A 574 -2.90 9.47 -20.01
CA ALA A 574 -3.06 10.89 -20.35
C ALA A 574 -1.84 11.44 -21.11
N GLY A 575 -1.49 10.84 -22.24
CA GLY A 575 -0.32 11.23 -23.05
C GLY A 575 0.98 10.68 -22.47
N ARG A 576 2.10 11.43 -22.62
CA ARG A 576 3.43 11.00 -22.16
C ARG A 576 4.06 11.97 -21.16
N LEU A 577 4.93 11.46 -20.27
CA LEU A 577 5.81 12.21 -19.39
C LEU A 577 7.24 12.21 -19.92
N ASP A 578 7.94 13.34 -19.82
CA ASP A 578 9.37 13.40 -20.09
C ASP A 578 10.13 12.53 -19.07
N ASN A 579 10.97 11.62 -19.56
CA ASN A 579 11.68 10.69 -18.71
C ASN A 579 12.91 11.37 -18.10
N PRO A 580 12.99 11.53 -16.77
CA PRO A 580 14.12 12.19 -16.13
C PRO A 580 15.45 11.41 -16.23
N LEU A 581 15.40 10.12 -16.57
CA LEU A 581 16.57 9.28 -16.81
C LEU A 581 17.20 9.52 -18.20
N SER A 582 16.42 9.98 -19.18
CA SER A 582 16.84 10.10 -20.59
C SER A 582 18.05 11.01 -20.80
N ALA A 583 18.16 12.08 -20.01
CA ALA A 583 19.26 13.04 -20.06
C ALA A 583 20.63 12.43 -19.68
N TRP A 584 20.63 11.22 -19.14
CA TRP A 584 21.79 10.53 -18.59
C TRP A 584 22.05 9.16 -19.23
N ARG A 585 21.42 8.86 -20.38
CA ARG A 585 21.60 7.62 -21.14
C ARG A 585 23.07 7.33 -21.42
#